data_AF-A0AAC9XXI0-F1
#
_entry.id   AF-A0AAC9XXI0-F1
#
_cell.length_a   1.000
_cell.length_b   1.000
_cell.length_c   1.000
_cell.angle_alpha   90.00
_cell.angle_beta   90.00
_cell.angle_gamma   90.00
#
_symmetry.space_group_name_H-M   'P 1'
#
loop_
_entity.id
_entity.type
_entity.pdbx_description
1 polymer ?
#
loop_
_entity_poly.entity_id
_entity_poly.type
_entity_poly.pdbx_seq_one_letter_code
_entity_poly.pdbx_strand_id
1 'polypeptide(L)'
;MANFNTHLNTALIITGLASATLLSAEHIDLKGALWLWFLGSIGGLLPDIDSDNSTSLDTVFNLFALSAVLLVLHYITTELIIKISFIGKRAFKQCA
;
A
#
# COMPACT_ATOMS: atom_id res chain seq x y z
N MET A 1 -9.52 -0.22 -27.53
CA MET A 1 -8.25 -0.52 -26.84
C MET A 1 -8.26 0.23 -25.53
N ALA A 2 -8.25 -0.47 -24.39
CA ALA A 2 -8.09 0.16 -23.09
C ALA A 2 -6.63 0.65 -23.00
N ASN A 3 -6.44 1.92 -22.69
CA ASN A 3 -5.11 2.53 -22.54
C ASN A 3 -4.39 1.88 -21.34
N PHE A 4 -3.07 1.78 -21.38
CA PHE A 4 -2.23 1.44 -20.23
C PHE A 4 -2.69 2.11 -18.92
N ASN A 5 -2.97 3.41 -18.98
CA ASN A 5 -3.48 4.18 -17.84
C ASN A 5 -4.79 3.61 -17.28
N THR A 6 -5.67 3.07 -18.12
CA THR A 6 -6.92 2.44 -17.66
C THR A 6 -6.69 1.07 -17.02
N HIS A 7 -5.75 0.26 -17.53
CA HIS A 7 -5.39 -1.03 -16.93
C HIS A 7 -4.69 -0.86 -15.57
N LEU A 8 -3.74 0.07 -15.49
CA LEU A 8 -3.00 0.33 -14.26
C LEU A 8 -3.89 0.99 -13.21
N ASN A 9 -4.71 1.97 -13.58
CA ASN A 9 -5.60 2.64 -12.63
C ASN A 9 -6.71 1.70 -12.11
N THR A 10 -7.24 0.82 -12.97
CA THR A 10 -8.18 -0.22 -12.51
C THR A 10 -7.50 -1.24 -11.59
N ALA A 11 -6.27 -1.67 -11.90
CA ALA A 11 -5.50 -2.55 -11.02
C ALA A 11 -5.22 -1.91 -9.65
N LEU A 12 -4.78 -0.64 -9.61
CA LEU A 12 -4.55 0.13 -8.39
C LEU A 12 -5.80 0.20 -7.49
N ILE A 13 -6.95 0.54 -8.08
CA ILE A 13 -8.21 0.70 -7.36
C ILE A 13 -8.72 -0.65 -6.87
N ILE A 14 -8.76 -1.67 -7.73
CA ILE A 14 -9.29 -2.99 -7.39
C ILE A 14 -8.43 -3.66 -6.32
N THR A 15 -7.10 -3.63 -6.48
CA THR A 15 -6.18 -4.24 -5.51
C THR A 15 -6.13 -3.43 -4.21
N GLY A 16 -6.33 -2.11 -4.28
CA GLY A 16 -6.43 -1.24 -3.11
C GLY A 16 -7.67 -1.54 -2.28
N LEU A 17 -8.82 -1.60 -2.94
CA LEU A 17 -10.08 -1.99 -2.30
C LEU A 17 -10.01 -3.42 -1.75
N ALA A 18 -9.50 -4.38 -2.52
CA ALA A 18 -9.40 -5.77 -2.08
C ALA A 18 -8.45 -5.97 -0.89
N SER A 19 -7.31 -5.27 -0.87
CA SER A 19 -6.39 -5.33 0.27
C SER A 19 -6.95 -4.60 1.50
N ALA A 20 -7.64 -3.48 1.32
CA ALA A 20 -8.29 -2.74 2.39
C ALA A 20 -9.48 -3.52 3.01
N THR A 21 -10.25 -4.24 2.22
CA THR A 21 -11.34 -5.10 2.74
C THR A 21 -10.79 -6.28 3.52
N LEU A 22 -9.72 -6.93 3.04
CA LEU A 22 -9.04 -8.01 3.77
C LEU A 22 -8.42 -7.53 5.10
N LEU A 23 -7.86 -6.32 5.10
CA LEU A 23 -7.34 -5.69 6.32
C LEU A 23 -8.48 -5.38 7.31
N SER A 24 -9.60 -4.85 6.81
CA SER A 24 -10.77 -4.51 7.63
C SER A 24 -11.46 -5.75 8.20
N ALA A 25 -11.35 -6.90 7.51
CA ALA A 25 -11.82 -8.20 7.98
C ALA A 25 -10.83 -8.89 8.96
N GLU A 26 -9.74 -8.22 9.34
CA GLU A 26 -8.67 -8.73 10.22
C GLU A 26 -8.04 -10.05 9.73
N HIS A 27 -8.15 -10.34 8.43
CA HIS A 27 -7.63 -11.57 7.83
C HIS A 27 -6.13 -11.47 7.48
N ILE A 28 -5.64 -10.24 7.31
CA ILE A 28 -4.25 -9.91 7.02
C ILE A 28 -3.81 -8.69 7.84
N ASP A 29 -2.53 -8.67 8.20
CA ASP A 29 -1.93 -7.52 8.86
C ASP A 29 -1.66 -6.37 7.85
N LEU A 30 -1.45 -5.15 8.36
CA LEU A 30 -1.18 -3.94 7.57
C LEU A 30 -0.02 -4.12 6.59
N LYS A 31 1.04 -4.80 7.04
CA LYS A 31 2.18 -5.13 6.18
C LYS A 31 1.75 -6.04 5.02
N GLY A 32 0.88 -7.02 5.28
CA GLY A 32 0.37 -7.93 4.26
C GLY A 32 -0.53 -7.23 3.24
N ALA A 33 -1.39 -6.32 3.70
CA ALA A 33 -2.25 -5.52 2.82
C ALA A 33 -1.45 -4.64 1.87
N LEU A 34 -0.41 -3.96 2.37
CA LEU A 34 0.49 -3.14 1.56
C LEU A 34 1.24 -3.97 0.51
N TRP A 35 1.72 -5.15 0.86
CA TRP A 35 2.36 -6.07 -0.10
C TRP A 35 1.38 -6.55 -1.18
N LEU A 36 0.16 -6.94 -0.80
CA LEU A 36 -0.86 -7.38 -1.76
C LEU A 36 -1.24 -6.26 -2.73
N TRP A 37 -1.38 -5.04 -2.23
CA TRP A 37 -1.63 -3.87 -3.06
C TRP A 37 -0.48 -3.58 -4.04
N PHE A 38 0.75 -3.64 -3.55
CA PHE A 38 1.94 -3.41 -4.36
C PHE A 38 2.12 -4.46 -5.46
N LEU A 39 2.05 -5.75 -5.10
CA LEU A 39 2.12 -6.88 -6.04
C LEU A 39 0.98 -6.83 -7.06
N GLY A 40 -0.24 -6.50 -6.61
CA GLY A 40 -1.40 -6.36 -7.49
C GLY A 40 -1.25 -5.21 -8.48
N SER A 41 -0.67 -4.09 -8.06
CA SER A 41 -0.39 -2.94 -8.93
C SER A 41 0.69 -3.25 -9.96
N ILE A 42 1.74 -3.99 -9.57
CA ILE A 42 2.77 -4.50 -10.51
C ILE A 42 2.16 -5.52 -11.49
N GLY A 43 1.24 -6.36 -11.05
CA GLY A 43 0.52 -7.28 -11.94
C GLY A 43 -0.28 -6.55 -13.02
N GLY A 44 -0.86 -5.39 -12.68
CA GLY A 44 -1.54 -4.50 -13.63
C GLY A 44 -0.59 -3.74 -14.58
N LEU A 45 0.69 -3.65 -14.22
CA LEU A 45 1.76 -3.01 -14.99
C LEU A 45 2.38 -3.96 -16.05
N LEU A 46 2.42 -5.27 -15.73
CA LEU A 46 2.98 -6.32 -16.58
C LEU A 46 2.51 -6.34 -18.05
N PRO A 47 1.23 -6.04 -18.40
CA PRO A 47 0.77 -6.15 -19.78
C PRO A 47 1.35 -5.14 -20.79
N ASP A 48 2.03 -4.06 -20.37
CA ASP A 48 2.48 -3.00 -21.30
C ASP A 48 3.85 -2.39 -20.94
N ILE A 49 4.68 -3.14 -20.20
CA ILE A 49 6.03 -2.71 -19.75
C ILE A 49 7.02 -2.47 -20.92
N ASP A 50 6.68 -2.96 -22.11
CA ASP A 50 7.46 -2.83 -23.36
C ASP A 50 6.91 -1.72 -24.28
N SER A 51 6.01 -0.87 -23.80
CA SER A 51 5.56 0.28 -24.59
C SER A 51 6.68 1.34 -24.65
N ASP A 52 7.23 1.57 -25.86
CA ASP A 52 8.28 2.55 -26.21
C ASP A 52 7.92 4.04 -25.93
N ASN A 53 6.92 4.31 -25.11
CA ASN A 53 6.39 5.63 -24.86
C ASN A 53 6.82 6.16 -23.49
N SER A 54 7.42 7.35 -23.44
CA SER A 54 7.89 7.99 -22.20
C SER A 54 6.80 8.12 -21.13
N THR A 55 5.52 8.14 -21.52
CA THR A 55 4.38 8.18 -20.60
C THR A 55 4.24 6.94 -19.72
N SER A 56 4.68 5.75 -20.16
CA SER A 56 4.61 4.53 -19.34
C SER A 56 5.57 4.62 -18.16
N LEU A 57 6.76 5.15 -18.40
CA LEU A 57 7.83 5.35 -17.43
C LEU A 57 7.45 6.37 -16.34
N ASP A 58 6.81 7.48 -16.71
CA ASP A 58 6.25 8.45 -15.75
C ASP A 58 5.23 7.82 -14.80
N THR A 59 4.39 6.91 -15.32
CA THR A 59 3.36 6.25 -14.52
C THR A 59 3.97 5.22 -13.55
N VAL A 60 5.04 4.55 -13.96
CA VAL A 60 5.83 3.66 -13.07
C VAL A 60 6.48 4.44 -11.94
N PHE A 61 7.07 5.60 -12.21
CA PHE A 61 7.61 6.46 -11.16
C PHE A 61 6.53 6.95 -10.20
N ASN A 62 5.35 7.28 -10.71
CA ASN A 62 4.23 7.71 -9.88
C ASN A 62 3.71 6.57 -8.98
N LEU A 63 3.68 5.33 -9.50
CA LEU A 63 3.37 4.13 -8.73
C LEU A 63 4.40 3.91 -7.61
N PHE A 64 5.69 4.05 -7.93
CA PHE A 64 6.77 3.95 -6.96
C PHE A 64 6.69 5.05 -5.90
N ALA A 65 6.39 6.29 -6.28
CA ALA A 65 6.19 7.41 -5.37
C ALA A 65 5.05 7.14 -4.39
N LEU A 66 3.90 6.66 -4.88
CA LEU A 66 2.78 6.23 -4.03
C LEU A 66 3.17 5.09 -3.08
N SER A 67 3.90 4.09 -3.56
CA SER A 67 4.38 2.99 -2.73
C SER A 67 5.34 3.46 -1.62
N ALA A 68 6.20 4.44 -1.93
CA ALA A 68 7.12 5.04 -0.96
C ALA A 68 6.36 5.83 0.10
N VAL A 69 5.34 6.61 -0.29
CA VAL A 69 4.48 7.33 0.65
C VAL A 69 3.77 6.37 1.61
N LEU A 70 3.23 5.26 1.10
CA LEU A 70 2.58 4.26 1.95
C LEU A 70 3.57 3.56 2.91
N LEU A 71 4.80 3.29 2.48
CA LEU A 71 5.83 2.74 3.35
C LEU A 71 6.22 3.71 4.46
N VAL A 72 6.39 5.00 4.14
CA VAL A 72 6.67 6.05 5.14
C VAL A 72 5.49 6.17 6.10
N LEU A 73 4.25 6.19 5.60
CA LEU A 73 3.06 6.24 6.44
C LEU A 73 3.00 5.04 7.38
N HIS A 74 3.26 3.83 6.87
CA HIS A 74 3.33 2.61 7.67
C HIS A 74 4.39 2.70 8.77
N TYR A 75 5.59 3.21 8.45
CA TYR A 75 6.66 3.40 9.41
C TYR A 75 6.24 4.34 10.55
N ILE A 76 5.64 5.49 10.21
CA ILE A 76 5.14 6.45 11.21
C ILE A 76 4.03 5.84 12.06
N THR A 77 3.09 5.09 11.48
CA THR A 77 2.02 4.43 12.22
C THR A 77 2.56 3.39 13.21
N THR A 78 3.53 2.57 12.80
CA THR A 78 4.15 1.58 13.69
C THR A 78 4.86 2.23 14.88
N GLU A 79 5.62 3.30 14.65
CA GLU A 79 6.25 4.08 15.73
C GLU A 79 5.22 4.67 16.70
N LEU A 80 4.10 5.16 16.17
CA LEU A 80 3.01 5.73 16.97
C LEU A 80 2.30 4.66 17.82
N ILE A 81 2.05 3.48 17.26
CA ILE A 81 1.46 2.34 17.96
C ILE A 81 2.38 1.86 19.09
N ILE A 82 3.69 1.74 18.85
CA ILE A 82 4.67 1.36 19.88
C ILE A 82 4.67 2.38 21.02
N LYS A 83 4.65 3.67 20.70
CA LYS A 83 4.65 4.75 21.70
C LYS A 83 3.38 4.76 22.55
N ILE A 84 2.21 4.54 21.95
CA ILE A 84 0.93 4.39 22.67
C ILE A 84 0.94 3.14 23.55
N SER A 85 1.42 2.00 23.05
CA SER A 85 1.53 0.77 23.84
C SER A 85 2.45 0.96 25.06
N PHE A 86 3.56 1.68 24.90
CA PHE A 86 4.47 2.00 25.98
C PHE A 86 3.87 2.95 27.03
N ILE A 87 3.14 3.99 26.61
CA ILE A 87 2.46 4.91 27.55
C ILE A 87 1.37 4.17 28.33
N GLY A 88 0.59 3.31 27.66
CA GLY A 88 -0.46 2.51 28.29
C GLY A 88 0.11 1.52 29.32
N LYS A 89 1.23 0.86 29.01
CA LYS A 89 1.92 -0.03 29.96
C LYS A 89 2.48 0.71 31.17
N ARG A 90 2.97 1.94 31.03
CA ARG A 90 3.40 2.77 32.17
C ARG A 90 2.22 3.23 33.03
N ALA A 91 1.13 3.68 32.41
CA ALA A 91 -0.07 4.12 33.14
C ALA A 91 -0.69 3.00 33.98
N PHE A 92 -0.75 1.77 33.44
CA PHE A 92 -1.29 0.62 34.17
C PHE A 92 -0.43 0.21 35.38
N LYS A 93 0.91 0.30 35.26
CA LYS A 93 1.84 -0.04 36.35
C LYS A 93 1.83 0.99 37.50
N GLN A 94 1.16 2.13 37.33
CA GLN A 94 1.05 3.18 38.34
C GLN A 94 -0.27 3.12 39.13
N CYS A 95 -1.27 2.39 38.62
CA CYS A 95 -2.58 2.18 39.27
C CYS A 95 -2.72 0.81 39.96
N ALA A 96 -1.73 -0.08 39.82
CA ALA A 96 -1.64 -1.37 40.52
C ALA A 96 -0.53 -1.33 41.58
#